data_AF-A0A6G0FEW9-F1
#
_entry.id   AF-A0A6G0FEW9-F1
#
_cell.length_a   1.000
_cell.length_b   1.000
_cell.length_c   1.000
_cell.angle_alpha   90.00
_cell.angle_beta   90.00
_cell.angle_gamma   90.00
#
_symmetry.space_group_name_H-M   'P 1'
#
loop_
_entity.id
_entity.type
_entity.pdbx_description
1 polymer ?
#
loop_
_entity_poly.entity_id
_entity_poly.type
_entity_poly.pdbx_seq_one_letter_code
_entity_poly.pdbx_strand_id
1 'polypeptide(L)'
;MSSATSTRRGRRAPQQPGGPDGRRTPAPSPAPSAASPRTLPRPGGLGPVRLQQLILVELAVAVMVAAWAVGTSWLLAPAGAVAALLLLLAVLRRGRRPLPEWYETTRALRQRRRDAKLPVPPGTDAMLVPVVECDPALRTYSFVSRDDRSIGMIGDGTFLTAVLFVQPGDQPLRPGAGERQLPLRLIQDALEVDGIRLASVQVVQHTQPAPAPHLPSQSLAARSYGPLQAQSGSPALRLTWVALKLDPELCPEAVKARGDGVPGTQRALLRVADQLASRLAGAGFKATILDETELVQALATSSCLNPRANQQHGQDGRTQRRTVEAVRTWRVDDRWHTTYWVSRWPQLGPGGVALPELVTRFTSLPVLATTFSMTLSKAGNRGVALTGHIRVTARGDDELGQVGRELERTASAAKVGLVRLDREQVPGALATLPLGGTY
;
A
#
# COMPACT_ATOMS: atom_id res chain seq x y z
N MET A 1 50.78 -10.02 73.14
CA MET A 1 51.46 -9.08 72.22
C MET A 1 52.06 -9.89 71.09
N SER A 2 51.78 -9.46 69.84
CA SER A 2 52.48 -9.72 68.57
C SER A 2 52.76 -11.17 68.13
N SER A 3 52.17 -11.66 67.03
CA SER A 3 52.67 -11.54 65.63
C SER A 3 53.97 -12.36 65.42
N ALA A 4 54.20 -13.16 64.38
CA ALA A 4 53.58 -13.34 63.06
C ALA A 4 54.16 -14.63 62.40
N THR A 5 53.30 -15.31 61.63
CA THR A 5 53.50 -15.83 60.25
C THR A 5 54.73 -16.70 59.87
N SER A 6 54.51 -17.94 59.37
CA SER A 6 54.71 -18.28 57.94
C SER A 6 54.70 -19.79 57.59
N THR A 7 53.71 -20.13 56.75
CA THR A 7 53.63 -21.08 55.60
C THR A 7 54.11 -22.55 55.68
N ARG A 8 53.17 -23.45 55.36
CA ARG A 8 53.36 -24.90 55.19
C ARG A 8 53.07 -25.32 53.74
N ARG A 9 53.98 -26.15 53.23
CA ARG A 9 54.05 -26.93 51.97
C ARG A 9 52.73 -27.27 51.28
N GLY A 10 52.72 -27.08 49.95
CA GLY A 10 51.83 -27.78 49.02
C GLY A 10 52.58 -28.90 48.26
N ARG A 11 51.92 -30.05 48.07
CA ARG A 11 52.27 -31.04 47.04
C ARG A 11 50.97 -31.64 46.47
N ARG A 12 50.93 -31.68 45.14
CA ARG A 12 49.80 -31.95 44.21
C ARG A 12 49.16 -33.33 44.30
N ALA A 13 47.87 -33.39 43.95
CA ALA A 13 47.23 -34.30 42.97
C ALA A 13 45.81 -33.75 42.63
N PRO A 14 45.05 -34.30 41.66
CA PRO A 14 44.99 -33.84 40.25
C PRO A 14 43.63 -33.22 39.83
N GLN A 15 43.67 -32.48 38.72
CA GLN A 15 42.56 -31.76 38.08
C GLN A 15 41.47 -32.67 37.50
N GLN A 16 40.22 -32.39 37.86
CA GLN A 16 39.00 -32.76 37.14
C GLN A 16 38.35 -31.48 36.58
N PRO A 17 37.84 -31.47 35.33
CA PRO A 17 37.31 -30.27 34.69
C PRO A 17 35.79 -30.13 34.88
N GLY A 18 35.33 -28.99 35.38
CA GLY A 18 33.91 -28.64 35.45
C GLY A 18 33.68 -27.15 35.71
N GLY A 19 32.94 -26.47 34.82
CA GLY A 19 32.35 -25.14 35.03
C GLY A 19 32.44 -24.17 33.83
N PRO A 20 31.49 -23.23 33.67
CA PRO A 20 30.61 -23.18 32.49
C PRO A 20 30.71 -21.93 31.60
N ASP A 21 30.13 -22.04 30.40
CA ASP A 21 29.49 -21.00 29.57
C ASP A 21 30.09 -19.59 29.52
N GLY A 22 31.00 -19.40 28.56
CA GLY A 22 31.29 -18.09 27.97
C GLY A 22 30.15 -17.62 27.07
N ARG A 23 29.02 -17.21 27.65
CA ARG A 23 27.90 -16.57 26.94
C ARG A 23 28.39 -15.23 26.37
N ARG A 24 28.77 -15.22 25.09
CA ARG A 24 29.04 -13.99 24.34
C ARG A 24 27.81 -13.09 24.42
N THR A 25 27.94 -11.96 25.11
CA THR A 25 26.97 -10.87 25.08
C THR A 25 26.82 -10.42 23.63
N PRO A 26 25.60 -10.40 23.05
CA PRO A 26 25.41 -9.82 21.73
C PRO A 26 25.75 -8.33 21.77
N ALA A 27 26.51 -7.87 20.78
CA ALA A 27 26.87 -6.47 20.63
C ALA A 27 25.60 -5.59 20.60
N PRO A 28 25.63 -4.37 21.17
CA PRO A 28 24.47 -3.49 21.17
C PRO A 28 24.06 -3.16 19.73
N SER A 29 22.79 -3.41 19.41
CA SER A 29 22.18 -3.05 18.13
C SER A 29 22.37 -1.55 17.85
N PRO A 30 22.73 -1.16 16.61
CA PRO A 30 22.89 0.25 16.27
C PRO A 30 21.59 1.02 16.53
N ALA A 31 21.73 2.21 17.11
CA ALA A 31 20.62 3.11 17.40
C ALA A 31 19.77 3.37 16.13
N PRO A 32 18.45 3.55 16.25
CA PRO A 32 17.58 3.79 15.09
C PRO A 32 18.02 5.06 14.35
N SER A 33 18.55 4.90 13.14
CA SER A 33 18.87 6.03 12.25
C SER A 33 17.59 6.56 11.62
N ALA A 34 17.49 7.88 11.48
CA ALA A 34 16.47 8.50 10.64
C ALA A 34 16.54 7.93 9.22
N ALA A 35 15.39 7.58 8.66
CA ALA A 35 15.26 7.17 7.26
C ALA A 35 14.75 8.36 6.46
N SER A 36 15.48 8.73 5.41
CA SER A 36 15.03 9.68 4.39
C SER A 36 14.71 8.88 3.14
N PRO A 37 13.45 8.43 2.94
CA PRO A 37 13.09 7.66 1.76
C PRO A 37 13.42 8.49 0.51
N ARG A 38 14.26 7.93 -0.37
CA ARG A 38 14.51 8.53 -1.67
C ARG A 38 13.32 8.21 -2.57
N THR A 39 12.84 9.22 -3.28
CA THR A 39 11.76 9.06 -4.25
C THR A 39 12.26 8.24 -5.42
N LEU A 40 11.74 7.02 -5.58
CA LEU A 40 11.93 6.25 -6.81
C LEU A 40 10.88 6.72 -7.84
N PRO A 41 11.20 6.67 -9.15
CA PRO A 41 10.20 6.80 -10.19
C PRO A 41 9.06 5.80 -9.95
N ARG A 42 7.83 6.19 -10.28
CA ARG A 42 6.63 5.36 -10.07
C ARG A 42 6.84 3.96 -10.66
N PRO A 43 6.57 2.87 -9.93
CA PRO A 43 6.36 1.57 -10.55
C PRO A 43 5.14 1.67 -11.48
N GLY A 44 5.32 1.41 -12.79
CA GLY A 44 4.25 1.51 -13.78
C GLY A 44 3.91 2.93 -14.28
N GLY A 45 4.54 3.98 -13.71
CA GLY A 45 4.63 5.25 -14.42
C GLY A 45 5.81 5.15 -15.37
N LEU A 46 5.58 5.46 -16.64
CA LEU A 46 6.62 5.42 -17.66
C LEU A 46 7.86 6.18 -17.20
N GLY A 47 9.02 5.64 -17.59
CA GLY A 47 10.35 6.10 -17.22
C GLY A 47 10.57 7.60 -17.39
N PRO A 48 11.75 8.10 -16.97
CA PRO A 48 11.96 9.53 -16.74
C PRO A 48 11.50 10.31 -17.96
N VAL A 49 10.56 11.24 -17.77
CA VAL A 49 10.02 12.21 -18.74
C VAL A 49 11.09 12.79 -19.69
N ARG A 50 12.35 12.78 -19.23
CA ARG A 50 13.55 13.04 -20.01
C ARG A 50 13.69 12.17 -21.25
N LEU A 51 13.39 10.86 -21.23
CA LEU A 51 13.65 9.97 -22.37
C LEU A 51 12.73 10.28 -23.57
N GLN A 52 11.41 10.39 -23.36
CA GLN A 52 10.50 10.74 -24.46
C GLN A 52 10.76 12.17 -24.97
N GLN A 53 11.06 13.12 -24.07
CA GLN A 53 11.46 14.48 -24.47
C GLN A 53 12.79 14.48 -25.23
N LEU A 54 13.77 13.69 -24.79
CA LEU A 54 15.05 13.51 -25.48
C LEU A 54 14.84 12.90 -26.86
N ILE A 55 13.97 11.89 -26.99
CA ILE A 55 13.63 11.29 -28.29
C ILE A 55 12.99 12.33 -29.21
N LEU A 56 12.04 13.15 -28.72
CA LEU A 56 11.42 14.20 -29.54
C LEU A 56 12.44 15.26 -29.98
N VAL A 57 13.35 15.64 -29.10
CA VAL A 57 14.46 16.56 -29.41
C VAL A 57 15.44 15.92 -30.41
N GLU A 58 15.80 14.67 -30.21
CA GLU A 58 16.69 13.91 -31.09
C GLU A 58 16.08 13.72 -32.47
N LEU A 59 14.77 13.45 -32.56
CA LEU A 59 14.04 13.36 -33.82
C LEU A 59 13.99 14.72 -34.53
N ALA A 60 13.80 15.82 -33.80
CA ALA A 60 13.83 17.17 -34.36
C ALA A 60 15.21 17.50 -34.94
N VAL A 61 16.29 17.11 -34.25
CA VAL A 61 17.66 17.25 -34.75
C VAL A 61 17.89 16.36 -35.98
N ALA A 62 17.46 15.10 -35.94
CA ALA A 62 17.61 14.17 -37.06
C ALA A 62 16.89 14.65 -38.33
N VAL A 63 15.68 15.20 -38.20
CA VAL A 63 14.93 15.80 -39.33
C VAL A 63 15.69 16.98 -39.94
N MET A 64 16.30 17.83 -39.12
CA MET A 64 17.11 18.96 -39.59
C MET A 64 18.40 18.50 -40.27
N VAL A 65 19.10 17.51 -39.71
CA VAL A 65 20.33 16.94 -40.27
C VAL A 65 20.05 16.23 -41.60
N ALA A 66 18.97 15.47 -41.69
CA ALA A 66 18.57 14.79 -42.92
C ALA A 66 18.22 15.81 -44.03
N ALA A 67 17.47 16.86 -43.73
CA ALA A 67 17.15 17.91 -44.69
C ALA A 67 18.41 18.67 -45.17
N TRP A 68 19.37 18.90 -44.27
CA TRP A 68 20.65 19.50 -44.63
C TRP A 68 21.51 18.59 -45.52
N ALA A 69 21.57 17.28 -45.21
CA ALA A 69 22.36 16.31 -45.97
C ALA A 69 21.87 16.09 -47.41
N VAL A 70 20.58 16.29 -47.69
CA VAL A 70 19.99 16.20 -49.03
C VAL A 70 20.36 17.42 -49.91
N GLY A 71 20.97 18.47 -49.34
CA GLY A 71 21.53 19.61 -50.08
C GLY A 71 20.51 20.48 -50.82
N THR A 72 19.21 20.23 -50.60
CA THR A 72 18.12 20.85 -51.32
C THR A 72 17.46 21.92 -50.46
N SER A 73 17.85 23.18 -50.67
CA SER A 73 17.54 24.30 -49.77
C SER A 73 16.04 24.54 -49.51
N TRP A 74 15.14 24.18 -50.44
CA TRP A 74 13.69 24.34 -50.24
C TRP A 74 13.09 23.36 -49.22
N LEU A 75 13.76 22.23 -48.93
CA LEU A 75 13.31 21.24 -47.95
C LEU A 75 13.59 21.67 -46.50
N LEU A 76 14.43 22.68 -46.27
CA LEU A 76 14.75 23.18 -44.93
C LEU A 76 13.56 23.87 -44.26
N ALA A 77 12.71 24.56 -45.04
CA ALA A 77 11.51 25.23 -44.51
C ALA A 77 10.48 24.24 -43.93
N PRO A 78 10.03 23.19 -44.65
CA PRO A 78 9.12 22.20 -44.08
C PRO A 78 9.78 21.37 -42.97
N ALA A 79 11.07 21.03 -43.09
CA ALA A 79 11.80 20.33 -42.02
C ALA A 79 11.88 21.17 -40.73
N GLY A 80 12.13 22.47 -40.85
CA GLY A 80 12.13 23.42 -39.74
C GLY A 80 10.76 23.53 -39.07
N ALA A 81 9.67 23.55 -39.85
CA ALA A 81 8.31 23.54 -39.30
C ALA A 81 8.00 22.26 -38.51
N VAL A 82 8.42 21.09 -39.01
CA VAL A 82 8.26 19.81 -38.31
C VAL A 82 9.12 19.77 -37.04
N ALA A 83 10.38 20.20 -37.10
CA ALA A 83 11.25 20.27 -35.93
C ALA A 83 10.70 21.23 -34.87
N ALA A 84 10.20 22.40 -35.28
CA ALA A 84 9.56 23.36 -34.39
C ALA A 84 8.30 22.76 -33.74
N LEU A 85 7.47 22.02 -34.49
CA LEU A 85 6.31 21.32 -33.96
C LEU A 85 6.69 20.24 -32.94
N LEU A 86 7.73 19.44 -33.21
CA LEU A 86 8.22 18.41 -32.30
C LEU A 86 8.76 19.01 -30.99
N LEU A 87 9.51 20.11 -31.09
CA LEU A 87 9.98 20.87 -29.92
C LEU A 87 8.80 21.50 -29.16
N LEU A 88 7.82 22.05 -29.88
CA LEU A 88 6.59 22.59 -29.29
C LEU A 88 5.85 21.49 -28.50
N LEU A 89 5.71 20.28 -29.06
CA LEU A 89 5.09 19.13 -28.38
C LEU A 89 5.91 18.65 -27.17
N ALA A 90 7.24 18.73 -27.23
CA ALA A 90 8.11 18.37 -26.10
C ALA A 90 7.99 19.35 -24.93
N VAL A 91 7.75 20.64 -25.21
CA VAL A 91 7.69 21.73 -24.22
C VAL A 91 6.25 22.04 -23.77
N LEU A 92 5.24 21.83 -24.63
CA LEU A 92 3.84 22.10 -24.32
C LEU A 92 3.37 21.23 -23.14
N ARG A 93 2.93 21.93 -22.10
CA ARG A 93 2.33 21.34 -20.90
C ARG A 93 0.84 21.65 -20.90
N ARG A 94 0.00 20.63 -20.79
CA ARG A 94 -1.43 20.81 -20.57
C ARG A 94 -1.72 20.67 -19.08
N GLY A 95 -1.82 21.81 -18.39
CA GLY A 95 -1.90 21.86 -16.94
C GLY A 95 -0.56 21.56 -16.28
N ARG A 96 -0.54 20.67 -15.27
CA ARG A 96 0.69 20.30 -14.53
C ARG A 96 1.46 19.10 -15.12
N ARG A 97 1.04 18.54 -16.26
CA ARG A 97 1.67 17.37 -16.87
C ARG A 97 2.06 17.62 -18.34
N PRO A 98 3.16 17.02 -18.82
CA PRO A 98 3.51 17.01 -20.24
C PRO A 98 2.42 16.30 -21.07
N LEU A 99 2.26 16.72 -22.33
CA LEU A 99 1.19 16.21 -23.21
C LEU A 99 1.20 14.68 -23.44
N PRO A 100 2.36 14.00 -23.60
CA PRO A 100 2.39 12.55 -23.80
C PRO A 100 1.77 11.78 -22.62
N GLU A 101 2.15 12.15 -21.40
CA GLU A 101 1.61 11.54 -20.17
C GLU A 101 0.10 11.79 -20.03
N TRP A 102 -0.37 12.99 -20.41
CA TRP A 102 -1.80 13.28 -20.45
C TRP A 102 -2.54 12.40 -21.46
N TYR A 103 -1.96 12.15 -22.63
CA TYR A 103 -2.55 11.30 -23.65
C TYR A 103 -2.61 9.84 -23.20
N GLU A 104 -1.52 9.29 -22.66
CA GLU A 104 -1.45 7.91 -22.17
C GLU A 104 -2.45 7.64 -21.05
N THR A 105 -2.49 8.50 -20.03
CA THR A 105 -3.46 8.37 -18.93
C THR A 105 -4.90 8.51 -19.41
N THR A 106 -5.15 9.36 -20.41
CA THR A 106 -6.48 9.50 -21.02
C THR A 106 -6.86 8.27 -21.85
N ARG A 107 -5.94 7.71 -22.62
CA ARG A 107 -6.15 6.48 -23.39
C ARG A 107 -6.40 5.29 -22.45
N ALA A 108 -5.62 5.14 -21.38
CA ALA A 108 -5.80 4.11 -20.38
C ALA A 108 -7.17 4.20 -19.69
N LEU A 109 -7.61 5.41 -19.32
CA LEU A 109 -8.96 5.61 -18.78
C LEU A 109 -10.05 5.24 -19.80
N ARG A 110 -9.89 5.61 -21.07
CA ARG A 110 -10.85 5.24 -22.12
C ARG A 110 -10.91 3.73 -22.32
N GLN A 111 -9.77 3.05 -22.26
CA GLN A 111 -9.68 1.60 -22.35
C GLN A 111 -10.39 0.95 -21.16
N ARG A 112 -10.08 1.33 -19.92
CA ARG A 112 -10.79 0.80 -18.74
C ARG A 112 -12.30 1.04 -18.78
N ARG A 113 -12.75 2.18 -19.29
CA ARG A 113 -14.19 2.45 -19.50
C ARG A 113 -14.84 1.55 -20.56
N ARG A 114 -14.07 1.07 -21.55
CA ARG A 114 -14.54 0.09 -22.53
C ARG A 114 -14.54 -1.31 -21.92
N ASP A 115 -13.43 -1.72 -21.31
CA ASP A 115 -13.26 -3.05 -20.73
C ASP A 115 -14.29 -3.30 -19.65
N ALA A 116 -14.63 -2.26 -18.89
CA ALA A 116 -15.58 -2.40 -17.83
C ALA A 116 -17.06 -2.33 -18.30
N LYS A 117 -17.31 -2.47 -19.62
CA LYS A 117 -18.59 -2.91 -20.17
C LYS A 117 -18.73 -4.44 -20.20
N LEU A 118 -17.64 -5.17 -19.96
CA LEU A 118 -17.67 -6.63 -19.87
C LEU A 118 -18.48 -7.06 -18.64
N PRO A 119 -19.29 -8.13 -18.76
CA PRO A 119 -20.04 -8.64 -17.64
C PRO A 119 -19.11 -9.25 -16.59
N VAL A 120 -19.52 -9.16 -15.32
CA VAL A 120 -18.85 -9.85 -14.22
C VAL A 120 -19.10 -11.36 -14.37
N PRO A 121 -18.08 -12.21 -14.12
CA PRO A 121 -18.26 -13.66 -14.18
C PRO A 121 -19.43 -14.13 -13.29
N PRO A 122 -20.27 -15.07 -13.77
CA PRO A 122 -21.38 -15.61 -12.99
C PRO A 122 -20.86 -16.31 -11.73
N GLY A 123 -21.63 -16.25 -10.64
CA GLY A 123 -21.25 -16.85 -9.36
C GLY A 123 -20.29 -16.02 -8.50
N THR A 124 -19.93 -14.81 -8.93
CA THR A 124 -19.14 -13.87 -8.10
C THR A 124 -19.98 -13.39 -6.91
N ASP A 125 -19.44 -13.46 -5.70
CA ASP A 125 -20.07 -12.91 -4.48
C ASP A 125 -20.41 -11.43 -4.68
N ALA A 126 -21.64 -11.02 -4.31
CA ALA A 126 -22.12 -9.64 -4.40
C ALA A 126 -21.19 -8.62 -3.72
N MET A 127 -20.52 -9.00 -2.63
CA MET A 127 -19.53 -8.16 -1.93
C MET A 127 -18.21 -8.02 -2.69
N LEU A 128 -17.86 -9.01 -3.53
CA LEU A 128 -16.64 -9.02 -4.33
C LEU A 128 -16.82 -8.34 -5.70
N VAL A 129 -18.05 -8.24 -6.20
CA VAL A 129 -18.40 -7.62 -7.50
C VAL A 129 -17.67 -6.29 -7.76
N PRO A 130 -17.65 -5.29 -6.85
CA PRO A 130 -16.96 -4.02 -7.12
C PRO A 130 -15.46 -4.14 -7.37
N VAL A 131 -14.81 -5.14 -6.74
CA VAL A 131 -13.38 -5.42 -6.93
C VAL A 131 -13.15 -6.06 -8.29
N VAL A 132 -13.98 -7.04 -8.66
CA VAL A 132 -13.90 -7.74 -9.96
C VAL A 132 -14.28 -6.83 -11.13
N GLU A 133 -15.19 -5.87 -10.93
CA GLU A 133 -15.47 -4.84 -11.94
C GLU A 133 -14.28 -3.89 -12.18
N CYS A 134 -13.40 -3.74 -11.20
CA CYS A 134 -12.18 -2.93 -11.33
C CYS A 134 -11.05 -3.74 -11.97
N ASP A 135 -10.93 -5.02 -11.63
CA ASP A 135 -9.99 -5.96 -12.22
C ASP A 135 -10.66 -7.33 -12.43
N PRO A 136 -11.09 -7.65 -13.67
CA PRO A 136 -11.75 -8.90 -13.99
C PRO A 136 -10.89 -10.15 -13.87
N ALA A 137 -9.57 -10.02 -13.67
CA ALA A 137 -8.68 -11.16 -13.49
C ALA A 137 -8.69 -11.70 -12.04
N LEU A 138 -9.08 -10.86 -11.06
CA LEU A 138 -9.03 -11.23 -9.65
C LEU A 138 -10.04 -12.32 -9.29
N ARG A 139 -9.56 -13.35 -8.57
CA ARG A 139 -10.33 -14.47 -8.04
C ARG A 139 -9.92 -14.75 -6.60
N THR A 140 -10.87 -15.19 -5.79
CA THR A 140 -10.60 -15.72 -4.46
C THR A 140 -10.31 -17.21 -4.52
N TYR A 141 -9.52 -17.68 -3.57
CA TYR A 141 -9.14 -19.08 -3.40
C TYR A 141 -9.26 -19.42 -1.92
N SER A 142 -9.86 -20.57 -1.62
CA SER A 142 -9.81 -21.18 -0.30
C SER A 142 -8.74 -22.26 -0.25
N PHE A 143 -7.91 -22.23 0.78
CA PHE A 143 -6.90 -23.24 1.07
C PHE A 143 -7.11 -23.78 2.48
N VAL A 144 -7.27 -25.09 2.61
CA VAL A 144 -7.35 -25.76 3.91
C VAL A 144 -5.97 -26.28 4.30
N SER A 145 -5.44 -25.78 5.42
CA SER A 145 -4.18 -26.23 6.00
C SER A 145 -4.31 -27.65 6.57
N ARG A 146 -3.17 -28.28 6.91
CA ARG A 146 -3.13 -29.59 7.57
C ARG A 146 -3.85 -29.60 8.92
N ASP A 147 -3.91 -28.45 9.58
CA ASP A 147 -4.57 -28.26 10.88
C ASP A 147 -6.07 -27.90 10.74
N ASP A 148 -6.69 -28.21 9.60
CA ASP A 148 -8.09 -27.92 9.26
C ASP A 148 -8.49 -26.44 9.34
N ARG A 149 -7.49 -25.55 9.22
CA ARG A 149 -7.68 -24.10 9.15
C ARG A 149 -7.94 -23.68 7.70
N SER A 150 -9.06 -23.02 7.45
CA SER A 150 -9.37 -22.38 6.16
C SER A 150 -8.64 -21.04 6.05
N ILE A 151 -7.99 -20.80 4.91
CA ILE A 151 -7.28 -19.55 4.59
C ILE A 151 -7.78 -19.03 3.25
N GLY A 152 -8.18 -17.76 3.24
CA GLY A 152 -8.57 -17.02 2.05
C GLY A 152 -7.36 -16.40 1.37
N MET A 153 -7.28 -16.56 0.06
CA MET A 153 -6.28 -15.91 -0.79
C MET A 153 -6.96 -15.22 -1.98
N ILE A 154 -6.33 -14.20 -2.53
CA ILE A 154 -6.80 -13.51 -3.75
C ILE A 154 -5.65 -13.35 -4.74
N GLY A 155 -5.92 -13.55 -6.02
CA GLY A 155 -4.91 -13.47 -7.07
C GLY A 155 -5.53 -13.37 -8.46
N ASP A 156 -4.70 -13.11 -9.46
CA ASP A 156 -5.07 -13.03 -10.88
C ASP A 156 -4.61 -14.26 -11.70
N GLY A 157 -4.06 -15.27 -11.01
CA GLY A 157 -3.44 -16.45 -11.61
C GLY A 157 -1.91 -16.35 -11.77
N THR A 158 -1.34 -15.14 -11.71
CA THR A 158 0.12 -14.93 -11.75
C THR A 158 0.70 -14.77 -10.34
N PHE A 159 -0.07 -14.22 -9.41
CA PHE A 159 0.32 -14.09 -8.00
C PHE A 159 -0.79 -14.55 -7.06
N LEU A 160 -0.45 -14.76 -5.79
CA LEU A 160 -1.39 -14.95 -4.70
C LEU A 160 -1.11 -13.98 -3.56
N THR A 161 -2.18 -13.45 -2.96
CA THR A 161 -2.12 -12.60 -1.79
C THR A 161 -2.91 -13.20 -0.64
N ALA A 162 -2.30 -13.26 0.55
CA ALA A 162 -2.97 -13.59 1.80
C ALA A 162 -3.05 -12.34 2.69
N VAL A 163 -4.13 -12.20 3.46
CA VAL A 163 -4.38 -11.00 4.27
C VAL A 163 -4.47 -11.38 5.74
N LEU A 164 -3.79 -10.60 6.58
CA LEU A 164 -3.88 -10.67 8.02
C LEU A 164 -4.65 -9.46 8.53
N PHE A 165 -5.64 -9.67 9.40
CA PHE A 165 -6.23 -8.61 10.20
C PHE A 165 -5.44 -8.44 11.49
N VAL A 166 -4.94 -7.22 11.72
CA VAL A 166 -4.03 -6.92 12.82
C VAL A 166 -4.69 -5.93 13.77
N GLN A 167 -4.77 -6.34 15.03
CA GLN A 167 -5.31 -5.54 16.12
C GLN A 167 -4.25 -5.36 17.20
N PRO A 168 -4.21 -4.20 17.87
CA PRO A 168 -3.45 -4.11 19.12
C PRO A 168 -3.99 -5.13 20.13
N GLY A 169 -3.11 -5.78 20.90
CA GLY A 169 -3.55 -6.69 21.97
C GLY A 169 -4.29 -5.95 23.09
N ASP A 170 -5.18 -6.67 23.79
CA ASP A 170 -6.00 -6.14 24.88
C ASP A 170 -5.14 -5.51 25.98
N GLN A 171 -5.40 -4.24 26.29
CA GLN A 171 -4.69 -3.44 27.27
C GLN A 171 -5.65 -2.51 28.04
N PRO A 172 -5.28 -2.04 29.24
CA PRO A 172 -6.14 -1.22 30.07
C PRO A 172 -6.58 0.08 29.38
N LEU A 173 -7.76 0.58 29.79
CA LEU A 173 -8.59 1.64 29.16
C LEU A 173 -7.92 2.99 28.85
N ARG A 174 -6.67 3.22 29.25
CA ARG A 174 -5.91 4.45 28.97
C ARG A 174 -4.51 4.14 28.43
N PRO A 175 -4.40 3.71 27.16
CA PRO A 175 -3.10 3.68 26.53
C PRO A 175 -2.59 5.11 26.28
N GLY A 176 -1.31 5.37 26.52
CA GLY A 176 -0.63 6.59 26.13
C GLY A 176 -0.72 6.85 24.62
N ALA A 177 -0.67 8.12 24.20
CA ALA A 177 -0.69 8.50 22.79
C ALA A 177 0.49 7.83 22.05
N GLY A 178 0.18 6.85 21.20
CA GLY A 178 1.18 6.08 20.43
C GLY A 178 1.49 4.68 20.94
N GLU A 179 0.75 4.14 21.92
CA GLU A 179 0.98 2.78 22.40
C GLU A 179 0.71 1.72 21.32
N ARG A 180 1.83 1.08 20.93
CA ARG A 180 2.04 0.01 19.95
C ARG A 180 1.62 0.34 18.53
N GLN A 181 2.49 1.14 17.94
CA GLN A 181 2.65 1.30 16.51
C GLN A 181 3.02 -0.04 15.85
N LEU A 182 2.44 -0.35 14.69
CA LEU A 182 2.80 -1.55 13.93
C LEU A 182 4.32 -1.54 13.64
N PRO A 183 5.09 -2.53 14.11
CA PRO A 183 6.54 -2.52 13.98
C PRO A 183 6.94 -2.74 12.53
N LEU A 184 7.26 -1.64 11.82
CA LEU A 184 7.59 -1.66 10.39
C LEU A 184 8.77 -2.58 10.05
N ARG A 185 9.69 -2.80 11.00
CA ARG A 185 10.78 -3.78 10.82
C ARG A 185 10.25 -5.20 10.65
N LEU A 186 9.25 -5.62 11.41
CA LEU A 186 8.65 -6.95 11.24
C LEU A 186 7.95 -7.09 9.88
N ILE A 187 7.34 -6.00 9.40
CA ILE A 187 6.72 -5.93 8.07
C ILE A 187 7.78 -6.03 6.96
N GLN A 188 8.91 -5.34 7.13
CA GLN A 188 10.05 -5.43 6.22
C GLN A 188 10.66 -6.84 6.21
N ASP A 189 10.86 -7.45 7.38
CA ASP A 189 11.44 -8.79 7.51
C ASP A 189 10.56 -9.86 6.86
N ALA A 190 9.25 -9.62 6.73
CA ALA A 190 8.34 -10.53 6.05
C ALA A 190 8.56 -10.60 4.53
N LEU A 191 9.31 -9.66 3.92
CA LEU A 191 9.63 -9.69 2.49
C LEU A 191 10.44 -10.93 2.08
N GLU A 192 11.17 -11.53 3.01
CA GLU A 192 11.99 -12.71 2.75
C GLU A 192 12.05 -13.62 3.98
N VAL A 193 11.49 -14.82 3.84
CA VAL A 193 11.35 -15.80 4.93
C VAL A 193 11.64 -17.19 4.41
N ASP A 194 12.60 -17.90 5.00
CA ASP A 194 12.92 -19.31 4.66
C ASP A 194 13.09 -19.56 3.14
N GLY A 195 13.77 -18.64 2.45
CA GLY A 195 13.97 -18.69 0.99
C GLY A 195 12.74 -18.33 0.15
N ILE A 196 11.61 -17.98 0.78
CA ILE A 196 10.42 -17.45 0.11
C ILE A 196 10.57 -15.94 0.01
N ARG A 197 10.48 -15.42 -1.22
CA ARG A 197 10.61 -13.99 -1.50
C ARG A 197 9.25 -13.43 -1.91
N LEU A 198 8.68 -12.55 -1.10
CA LEU A 198 7.46 -11.86 -1.46
C LEU A 198 7.73 -10.80 -2.53
N ALA A 199 6.75 -10.59 -3.41
CA ALA A 199 6.75 -9.46 -4.34
C ALA A 199 6.59 -8.15 -3.55
N SER A 200 5.69 -8.15 -2.57
CA SER A 200 5.44 -6.99 -1.71
C SER A 200 4.69 -7.36 -0.44
N VAL A 201 4.83 -6.49 0.56
CA VAL A 201 4.01 -6.48 1.78
C VAL A 201 3.30 -5.14 1.86
N GLN A 202 1.98 -5.16 1.98
CA GLN A 202 1.15 -3.97 2.03
C GLN A 202 0.46 -3.86 3.38
N VAL A 203 0.59 -2.70 4.02
CA VAL A 203 -0.17 -2.33 5.21
C VAL A 203 -1.29 -1.38 4.80
N VAL A 204 -2.54 -1.75 5.07
CA VAL A 204 -3.72 -0.94 4.77
C VAL A 204 -4.39 -0.59 6.10
N GLN A 205 -4.49 0.71 6.39
CA GLN A 205 -5.24 1.22 7.52
C GLN A 205 -6.49 1.95 7.02
N HIS A 206 -7.66 1.51 7.45
CA HIS A 206 -8.94 2.13 7.14
C HIS A 206 -9.54 2.74 8.39
N THR A 207 -9.96 4.00 8.29
CA THR A 207 -10.52 4.73 9.42
C THR A 207 -11.86 5.35 9.08
N GLN A 208 -12.70 5.41 10.11
CA GLN A 208 -13.93 6.19 10.10
C GLN A 208 -13.89 7.15 11.29
N PRO A 209 -14.10 8.46 11.09
CA PRO A 209 -13.96 9.43 12.16
C PRO A 209 -15.12 9.34 13.17
N ALA A 210 -14.85 9.82 14.39
CA ALA A 210 -15.86 10.13 15.40
C ALA A 210 -15.95 11.66 15.52
N PRO A 211 -17.13 12.26 15.75
CA PRO A 211 -18.45 11.72 15.45
C PRO A 211 -18.60 11.43 13.94
N ALA A 212 -19.53 10.55 13.58
CA ALA A 212 -19.75 10.25 12.18
C ALA A 212 -20.22 11.53 11.42
N PRO A 213 -19.64 11.89 10.26
CA PRO A 213 -19.84 13.21 9.65
C PRO A 213 -21.28 13.48 9.18
N HIS A 214 -22.07 12.43 9.01
CA HIS A 214 -23.47 12.49 8.59
C HIS A 214 -24.45 12.74 9.74
N LEU A 215 -23.97 12.78 10.99
CA LEU A 215 -24.82 13.07 12.13
C LEU A 215 -25.18 14.57 12.13
N PRO A 216 -26.44 14.93 12.46
CA PRO A 216 -26.81 16.32 12.66
C PRO A 216 -25.91 16.98 13.71
N SER A 217 -25.48 18.22 13.46
CA SER A 217 -24.61 18.98 14.38
C SER A 217 -25.20 19.14 15.78
N GLN A 218 -26.53 19.17 15.88
CA GLN A 218 -27.27 19.29 17.13
C GLN A 218 -27.37 17.96 17.90
N SER A 219 -26.98 16.83 17.31
CA SER A 219 -27.06 15.52 17.96
C SER A 219 -26.15 15.43 19.19
N LEU A 220 -26.57 14.68 20.21
CA LEU A 220 -25.80 14.49 21.43
C LEU A 220 -24.42 13.90 21.12
N ALA A 221 -24.35 12.91 20.22
CA ALA A 221 -23.08 12.32 19.81
C ALA A 221 -22.14 13.34 19.16
N ALA A 222 -22.63 14.22 18.28
CA ALA A 222 -21.80 15.24 17.65
C ALA A 222 -21.24 16.24 18.67
N ARG A 223 -22.07 16.72 19.61
CA ARG A 223 -21.64 17.67 20.64
C ARG A 223 -20.71 17.05 21.67
N SER A 224 -20.96 15.81 22.10
CA SER A 224 -20.17 15.14 23.14
C SER A 224 -18.82 14.66 22.61
N TYR A 225 -18.78 14.10 21.39
CA TYR A 225 -17.54 13.53 20.84
C TYR A 225 -16.74 14.51 19.98
N GLY A 226 -17.33 15.58 19.46
CA GLY A 226 -16.63 16.60 18.66
C GLY A 226 -15.38 17.19 19.35
N PRO A 227 -15.48 17.68 20.60
CA PRO A 227 -14.32 18.21 21.32
C PRO A 227 -13.23 17.15 21.57
N LEU A 228 -13.61 15.90 21.83
CA LEU A 228 -12.67 14.79 22.03
C LEU A 228 -11.95 14.42 20.74
N GLN A 229 -12.64 14.46 19.60
CA GLN A 229 -12.02 14.29 18.29
C GLN A 229 -11.03 15.41 18.00
N ALA A 230 -11.39 16.67 18.28
CA ALA A 230 -10.51 17.81 18.05
C ALA A 230 -9.22 17.75 18.89
N GLN A 231 -9.29 17.15 20.09
CA GLN A 231 -8.13 16.98 20.97
C GLN A 231 -7.28 15.76 20.62
N SER A 232 -7.91 14.61 20.36
CA SER A 232 -7.19 13.33 20.20
C SER A 232 -6.92 12.93 18.75
N GLY A 233 -7.73 13.39 17.81
CA GLY A 233 -7.71 12.94 16.40
C GLY A 233 -8.02 11.44 16.22
N SER A 234 -8.42 10.74 17.29
CA SER A 234 -8.61 9.29 17.29
C SER A 234 -9.89 8.90 16.57
N PRO A 235 -9.83 8.13 15.47
CA PRO A 235 -11.03 7.75 14.73
C PRO A 235 -11.94 6.83 15.58
N ALA A 236 -13.25 6.82 15.27
CA ALA A 236 -14.21 5.90 15.87
C ALA A 236 -13.85 4.44 15.58
N LEU A 237 -13.40 4.20 14.34
CA LEU A 237 -12.99 2.89 13.86
C LEU A 237 -11.62 3.00 13.21
N ARG A 238 -10.71 2.08 13.57
CA ARG A 238 -9.43 1.90 12.92
C ARG A 238 -9.21 0.41 12.66
N LEU A 239 -9.27 0.01 11.40
CA LEU A 239 -8.99 -1.34 10.94
C LEU A 239 -7.60 -1.36 10.29
N THR A 240 -6.80 -2.37 10.58
CA THR A 240 -5.47 -2.55 9.98
C THR A 240 -5.37 -3.93 9.37
N TRP A 241 -5.05 -3.98 8.08
CA TRP A 241 -4.77 -5.22 7.36
C TRP A 241 -3.33 -5.22 6.87
N VAL A 242 -2.72 -6.41 6.86
CA VAL A 242 -1.40 -6.64 6.24
C VAL A 242 -1.58 -7.70 5.15
N ALA A 243 -1.41 -7.29 3.90
CA ALA A 243 -1.51 -8.16 2.72
C ALA A 243 -0.12 -8.56 2.22
N LEU A 244 0.09 -9.87 2.05
CA LEU A 244 1.35 -10.48 1.64
C LEU A 244 1.21 -10.97 0.20
N LYS A 245 1.88 -10.34 -0.77
CA LYS A 245 1.84 -10.72 -2.19
C LYS A 245 3.00 -11.65 -2.52
N LEU A 246 2.70 -12.86 -2.96
CA LEU A 246 3.67 -13.81 -3.46
C LEU A 246 3.49 -14.00 -4.97
N ASP A 247 4.57 -13.74 -5.70
CA ASP A 247 4.73 -14.16 -7.08
C ASP A 247 5.63 -15.41 -7.09
N PRO A 248 5.12 -16.58 -7.53
CA PRO A 248 5.88 -17.82 -7.51
C PRO A 248 7.15 -17.78 -8.37
N GLU A 249 7.22 -16.91 -9.39
CA GLU A 249 8.41 -16.75 -10.23
C GLU A 249 9.59 -16.12 -9.47
N LEU A 250 9.32 -15.42 -8.36
CA LEU A 250 10.38 -14.81 -7.54
C LEU A 250 11.12 -15.81 -6.64
N CYS A 251 10.55 -16.98 -6.38
CA CYS A 251 11.15 -18.02 -5.55
C CYS A 251 10.74 -19.45 -5.99
N PRO A 252 11.06 -19.86 -7.22
CA PRO A 252 10.60 -21.13 -7.79
C PRO A 252 11.07 -22.35 -6.99
N GLU A 253 12.31 -22.35 -6.50
CA GLU A 253 12.85 -23.45 -5.68
C GLU A 253 12.07 -23.64 -4.37
N ALA A 254 11.65 -22.53 -3.73
CA ALA A 254 10.88 -22.58 -2.50
C ALA A 254 9.45 -23.11 -2.74
N VAL A 255 8.85 -22.77 -3.88
CA VAL A 255 7.54 -23.28 -4.31
C VAL A 255 7.61 -24.77 -4.65
N LYS A 256 8.63 -25.17 -5.42
CA LYS A 256 8.87 -26.56 -5.83
C LYS A 256 9.09 -27.47 -4.62
N ALA A 257 9.88 -27.04 -3.63
CA ALA A 257 10.09 -27.77 -2.38
C ALA A 257 8.80 -28.01 -1.57
N ARG A 258 7.72 -27.27 -1.87
CA ARG A 258 6.43 -27.34 -1.17
C ARG A 258 5.32 -28.04 -1.96
N GLY A 259 5.67 -28.70 -3.07
CA GLY A 259 4.74 -29.46 -3.89
C GLY A 259 4.44 -28.82 -5.25
N ASP A 260 5.16 -27.76 -5.60
CA ASP A 260 5.12 -27.08 -6.91
C ASP A 260 3.74 -26.47 -7.27
N GLY A 261 3.71 -25.66 -8.33
CA GLY A 261 2.49 -25.04 -8.87
C GLY A 261 1.68 -24.25 -7.82
N VAL A 262 0.35 -24.28 -7.98
CA VAL A 262 -0.58 -23.57 -7.08
C VAL A 262 -0.51 -24.08 -5.63
N PRO A 263 -0.54 -25.40 -5.34
CA PRO A 263 -0.47 -25.88 -3.96
C PRO A 263 0.85 -25.53 -3.27
N GLY A 264 1.98 -25.58 -3.98
CA GLY A 264 3.28 -25.15 -3.48
C GLY A 264 3.30 -23.66 -3.16
N THR A 265 2.69 -22.84 -4.02
CA THR A 265 2.57 -21.38 -3.83
C THR A 265 1.69 -21.05 -2.61
N GLN A 266 0.54 -21.72 -2.46
CA GLN A 266 -0.35 -21.55 -1.31
C GLN A 266 0.35 -21.90 0.01
N ARG A 267 1.08 -23.03 0.06
CA ARG A 267 1.86 -23.45 1.24
C ARG A 267 3.02 -22.50 1.53
N ALA A 268 3.70 -21.98 0.51
CA ALA A 268 4.76 -20.99 0.68
C ALA A 268 4.19 -19.69 1.28
N LEU A 269 3.10 -19.18 0.72
CA LEU A 269 2.44 -17.98 1.22
C LEU A 269 1.94 -18.14 2.65
N LEU A 270 1.30 -19.27 2.97
CA LEU A 270 0.87 -19.59 4.33
C LEU A 270 2.04 -19.61 5.32
N ARG A 271 3.19 -20.20 4.94
CA ARG A 271 4.39 -20.24 5.79
C ARG A 271 4.85 -18.83 6.19
N VAL A 272 4.85 -17.89 5.25
CA VAL A 272 5.21 -16.48 5.52
C VAL A 272 4.15 -15.81 6.39
N ALA A 273 2.86 -16.07 6.14
CA ALA A 273 1.75 -15.53 6.92
C ALA A 273 1.79 -15.99 8.39
N ASP A 274 1.97 -17.30 8.65
CA ASP A 274 2.06 -17.83 10.02
C ASP A 274 3.30 -17.27 10.76
N GLN A 275 4.42 -17.10 10.06
CA GLN A 275 5.62 -16.48 10.64
C GLN A 275 5.37 -15.03 11.05
N LEU A 276 4.76 -14.24 10.16
CA LEU A 276 4.46 -12.85 10.46
C LEU A 276 3.44 -12.75 11.60
N ALA A 277 2.38 -13.56 11.57
CA ALA A 277 1.39 -13.62 12.65
C ALA A 277 2.05 -13.92 14.00
N SER A 278 2.92 -14.93 14.05
CA SER A 278 3.67 -15.30 15.26
C SER A 278 4.59 -14.19 15.76
N ARG A 279 5.30 -13.50 14.86
CA ARG A 279 6.17 -12.37 15.22
C ARG A 279 5.38 -11.16 15.72
N LEU A 280 4.23 -10.88 15.11
CA LEU A 280 3.32 -9.82 15.56
C LEU A 280 2.72 -10.14 16.94
N ALA A 281 2.36 -11.40 17.18
CA ALA A 281 1.93 -11.88 18.50
C ALA A 281 3.02 -11.67 19.56
N GLY A 282 4.27 -12.01 19.25
CA GLY A 282 5.42 -11.72 20.12
C GLY A 282 5.65 -10.22 20.38
N ALA A 283 5.22 -9.34 19.48
CA ALA A 283 5.22 -7.89 19.66
C ALA A 283 3.94 -7.34 20.34
N GLY A 284 3.02 -8.23 20.74
CA GLY A 284 1.78 -7.90 21.45
C GLY A 284 0.64 -7.39 20.57
N PHE A 285 0.61 -7.81 19.30
CA PHE A 285 -0.53 -7.64 18.41
C PHE A 285 -1.28 -8.95 18.24
N LYS A 286 -2.60 -8.89 18.10
CA LYS A 286 -3.38 -10.03 17.62
C LYS A 286 -3.39 -9.98 16.09
N ALA A 287 -2.87 -11.00 15.44
CA ALA A 287 -2.84 -11.11 13.98
C ALA A 287 -3.57 -12.36 13.53
N THR A 288 -4.74 -12.20 12.91
CA THR A 288 -5.57 -13.29 12.38
C THR A 288 -5.39 -13.36 10.87
N ILE A 289 -5.01 -14.52 10.34
CA ILE A 289 -5.01 -14.79 8.90
C ILE A 289 -6.47 -14.97 8.48
N LEU A 290 -6.92 -14.22 7.49
CA LEU A 290 -8.32 -14.22 7.07
C LEU A 290 -8.67 -15.48 6.28
N ASP A 291 -9.85 -16.03 6.53
CA ASP A 291 -10.48 -17.00 5.63
C ASP A 291 -11.04 -16.31 4.37
N GLU A 292 -11.62 -17.08 3.44
CA GLU A 292 -12.17 -16.53 2.19
C GLU A 292 -13.32 -15.54 2.43
N THR A 293 -14.20 -15.82 3.39
CA THR A 293 -15.36 -14.98 3.71
C THR A 293 -14.90 -13.68 4.36
N GLU A 294 -14.01 -13.78 5.34
CA GLU A 294 -13.40 -12.63 6.02
C GLU A 294 -12.59 -11.77 5.05
N LEU A 295 -11.89 -12.38 4.09
CA LEU A 295 -11.17 -11.68 3.03
C LEU A 295 -12.13 -10.85 2.15
N VAL A 296 -13.23 -11.45 1.69
CA VAL A 296 -14.25 -10.73 0.91
C VAL A 296 -14.85 -9.57 1.73
N GLN A 297 -15.12 -9.78 3.02
CA GLN A 297 -15.60 -8.73 3.92
C GLN A 297 -14.57 -7.61 4.12
N ALA A 298 -13.28 -7.93 4.22
CA ALA A 298 -12.21 -6.94 4.31
C ALA A 298 -12.11 -6.09 3.04
N LEU A 299 -12.25 -6.70 1.87
CA LEU A 299 -12.29 -6.00 0.58
C LEU A 299 -13.53 -5.11 0.46
N ALA A 300 -14.71 -5.59 0.85
CA ALA A 300 -15.95 -4.80 0.87
C ALA A 300 -15.86 -3.62 1.85
N THR A 301 -15.30 -3.83 3.05
CA THR A 301 -15.12 -2.77 4.05
C THR A 301 -14.12 -1.72 3.57
N SER A 302 -12.96 -2.15 3.07
CA SER A 302 -11.91 -1.23 2.61
C SER A 302 -12.31 -0.44 1.37
N SER A 303 -13.08 -1.02 0.45
CA SER A 303 -13.71 -0.33 -0.69
C SER A 303 -14.87 0.58 -0.30
N CYS A 304 -15.24 0.59 1.00
CA CYS A 304 -16.39 1.29 1.52
C CYS A 304 -17.68 0.91 0.78
N LEU A 305 -17.98 -0.37 0.63
CA LEU A 305 -19.24 -0.79 0.04
C LEU A 305 -20.45 -0.27 0.84
N ASN A 306 -21.54 0.12 0.18
CA ASN A 306 -22.77 0.50 0.89
C ASN A 306 -23.53 -0.77 1.32
N PRO A 307 -23.74 -1.02 2.63
CA PRO A 307 -24.43 -2.21 3.08
C PRO A 307 -25.88 -2.32 2.56
N ARG A 308 -26.58 -1.19 2.40
CA ARG A 308 -27.96 -1.18 1.88
C ARG A 308 -28.01 -1.55 0.40
N ALA A 309 -27.14 -0.93 -0.40
CA ALA A 309 -27.02 -1.26 -1.82
C ALA A 309 -26.62 -2.73 -2.02
N ASN A 310 -25.76 -3.25 -1.14
CA ASN A 310 -25.35 -4.65 -1.18
C ASN A 310 -26.51 -5.63 -0.89
N GLN A 311 -27.36 -5.33 0.10
CA GLN A 311 -28.54 -6.14 0.41
C GLN A 311 -29.55 -6.17 -0.74
N GLN A 312 -29.78 -5.02 -1.39
CA GLN A 312 -30.69 -4.92 -2.54
C GLN A 312 -30.18 -5.72 -3.75
N HIS A 313 -28.89 -5.64 -4.06
CA HIS A 313 -28.32 -6.40 -5.17
C HIS A 313 -28.33 -7.92 -4.94
N GLY A 314 -28.23 -8.38 -3.70
CA GLY A 314 -28.40 -9.80 -3.37
C GLY A 314 -29.81 -10.34 -3.65
N GLN A 315 -30.82 -9.47 -3.73
CA GLN A 315 -32.23 -9.84 -3.93
C GLN A 315 -32.67 -9.67 -5.39
N ASP A 316 -32.26 -8.59 -6.05
CA ASP A 316 -32.82 -8.22 -7.36
C ASP A 316 -32.24 -9.00 -8.54
N GLY A 317 -31.11 -9.70 -8.38
CA GLY A 317 -30.42 -10.41 -9.48
C GLY A 317 -30.00 -9.51 -10.65
N ARG A 318 -30.19 -8.19 -10.52
CA ARG A 318 -29.89 -7.20 -11.56
C ARG A 318 -28.40 -6.97 -11.64
N THR A 319 -27.85 -7.27 -12.82
CA THR A 319 -26.45 -7.06 -13.22
C THR A 319 -26.15 -5.60 -13.55
N GLN A 320 -26.63 -4.66 -12.72
CA GLN A 320 -26.24 -3.27 -12.89
C GLN A 320 -24.86 -3.05 -12.30
N ARG A 321 -24.00 -2.40 -13.08
CA ARG A 321 -22.63 -2.10 -12.68
C ARG A 321 -22.58 -1.17 -11.47
N ARG A 322 -21.78 -1.53 -10.48
CA ARG A 322 -21.68 -0.82 -9.18
C ARG A 322 -20.57 0.22 -9.16
N THR A 323 -19.57 0.10 -10.03
CA THR A 323 -18.40 0.98 -10.09
C THR A 323 -18.39 1.89 -11.31
N VAL A 324 -17.94 3.14 -11.13
CA VAL A 324 -17.76 4.10 -12.22
C VAL A 324 -16.47 4.89 -12.03
N GLU A 325 -15.60 4.90 -13.05
CA GLU A 325 -14.37 5.70 -13.06
C GLU A 325 -14.55 7.03 -13.82
N ALA A 326 -14.39 8.13 -13.10
CA ALA A 326 -14.29 9.48 -13.63
C ALA A 326 -12.83 9.94 -13.72
N VAL A 327 -12.60 11.16 -14.23
CA VAL A 327 -11.25 11.73 -14.34
C VAL A 327 -10.62 11.94 -12.97
N ARG A 328 -11.39 12.28 -11.94
CA ARG A 328 -10.85 12.62 -10.60
C ARG A 328 -11.38 11.71 -9.51
N THR A 329 -12.44 10.98 -9.79
CA THR A 329 -13.14 10.18 -8.80
C THR A 329 -13.37 8.76 -9.29
N TRP A 330 -13.45 7.83 -8.35
CA TRP A 330 -14.02 6.50 -8.54
C TRP A 330 -15.24 6.41 -7.65
N ARG A 331 -16.36 5.93 -8.18
CA ARG A 331 -17.61 5.78 -7.42
C ARG A 331 -17.91 4.30 -7.27
N VAL A 332 -18.26 3.88 -6.05
CA VAL A 332 -18.83 2.56 -5.75
C VAL A 332 -20.19 2.80 -5.11
N ASP A 333 -21.25 2.25 -5.69
CA ASP A 333 -22.63 2.53 -5.28
C ASP A 333 -22.87 4.05 -5.17
N ASP A 334 -23.21 4.56 -3.99
CA ASP A 334 -23.44 5.96 -3.64
C ASP A 334 -22.25 6.61 -2.90
N ARG A 335 -21.04 6.09 -3.07
CA ARG A 335 -19.84 6.60 -2.39
C ARG A 335 -18.79 7.04 -3.39
N TRP A 336 -18.30 8.26 -3.20
CA TRP A 336 -17.31 8.88 -4.06
C TRP A 336 -15.93 8.79 -3.43
N HIS A 337 -14.98 8.35 -4.21
CA HIS A 337 -13.60 8.15 -3.79
C HIS A 337 -12.66 9.01 -4.60
N THR A 338 -11.62 9.52 -3.94
CA THR A 338 -10.44 10.08 -4.60
C THR A 338 -9.20 9.47 -3.97
N THR A 339 -8.28 9.02 -4.81
CA THR A 339 -6.99 8.48 -4.40
C THR A 339 -5.84 9.44 -4.76
N TYR A 340 -4.93 9.60 -3.81
CA TYR A 340 -3.67 10.32 -3.91
C TYR A 340 -2.50 9.36 -3.75
N TRP A 341 -1.43 9.60 -4.50
CA TRP A 341 -0.12 8.98 -4.29
C TRP A 341 0.78 9.93 -3.49
N VAL A 342 1.48 9.38 -2.49
CA VAL A 342 2.60 10.00 -1.78
C VAL A 342 3.83 10.07 -2.69
N SER A 343 4.00 11.20 -3.39
CA SER A 343 5.12 11.45 -4.29
C SER A 343 6.42 11.81 -3.57
N ARG A 344 6.33 12.32 -2.34
CA ARG A 344 7.48 12.66 -1.51
C ARG A 344 7.17 12.35 -0.04
N TRP A 345 8.04 11.55 0.57
CA TRP A 345 7.98 11.27 1.99
C TRP A 345 8.78 12.31 2.79
N PRO A 346 8.33 12.65 4.01
CA PRO A 346 9.14 13.41 4.95
C PRO A 346 10.27 12.53 5.49
N GLN A 347 11.20 13.14 6.21
CA GLN A 347 12.16 12.38 7.01
C GLN A 347 11.40 11.61 8.10
N LEU A 348 11.60 10.29 8.15
CA LEU A 348 10.94 9.39 9.09
C LEU A 348 11.92 8.94 10.18
N GLY A 349 11.46 8.82 11.42
CA GLY A 349 12.27 8.33 12.54
C GLY A 349 12.85 9.45 13.42
N PRO A 350 13.89 9.17 14.23
CA PRO A 350 14.43 10.13 15.20
C PRO A 350 14.92 11.42 14.54
N GLY A 351 14.37 12.57 14.96
CA GLY A 351 14.64 13.87 14.32
C GLY A 351 13.75 14.21 13.11
N GLY A 352 12.80 13.34 12.76
CA GLY A 352 11.79 13.53 11.72
C GLY A 352 10.36 13.29 12.22
N VAL A 353 9.41 13.07 11.30
CA VAL A 353 8.01 12.80 11.62
C VAL A 353 7.85 11.30 11.89
N ALA A 354 7.17 10.94 12.98
CA ALA A 354 6.80 9.55 13.23
C ALA A 354 5.73 9.11 12.22
N LEU A 355 5.96 8.00 11.49
CA LEU A 355 4.99 7.52 10.49
C LEU A 355 3.58 7.35 11.08
N PRO A 356 3.38 6.81 12.29
CA PRO A 356 2.02 6.62 12.83
C PRO A 356 1.32 7.92 13.18
N GLU A 357 2.08 8.95 13.54
CA GLU A 357 1.56 10.31 13.71
C GLU A 357 1.10 10.85 12.35
N LEU A 358 1.90 10.66 11.30
CA LEU A 358 1.55 11.05 9.94
C LEU A 358 0.28 10.34 9.47
N VAL A 359 0.18 9.02 9.68
CA VAL A 359 -1.01 8.23 9.36
C VAL A 359 -2.21 8.73 10.15
N THR A 360 -2.06 9.03 11.44
CA THR A 360 -3.15 9.56 12.27
C THR A 360 -3.64 10.91 11.75
N ARG A 361 -2.73 11.84 11.39
CA ARG A 361 -3.09 13.14 10.80
C ARG A 361 -3.85 13.01 9.48
N PHE A 362 -3.49 12.04 8.63
CA PHE A 362 -4.21 11.81 7.37
C PHE A 362 -5.54 11.10 7.58
N THR A 363 -5.65 10.29 8.62
CA THR A 363 -6.83 9.46 8.89
C THR A 363 -7.86 10.11 9.83
N SER A 364 -7.57 11.32 10.33
CA SER A 364 -8.45 12.10 11.21
C SER A 364 -9.37 13.09 10.47
N LEU A 365 -9.44 13.03 9.14
CA LEU A 365 -10.30 13.91 8.33
C LEU A 365 -11.79 13.63 8.60
N PRO A 366 -12.66 14.67 8.69
CA PRO A 366 -14.09 14.51 9.00
C PRO A 366 -14.88 14.07 7.76
N VAL A 367 -14.60 12.89 7.25
CA VAL A 367 -15.17 12.33 6.01
C VAL A 367 -15.65 10.89 6.23
N LEU A 368 -16.49 10.33 5.35
CA LEU A 368 -17.07 8.99 5.55
C LEU A 368 -16.01 7.94 5.90
N ALA A 369 -14.90 7.91 5.16
CA ALA A 369 -13.75 7.11 5.54
C ALA A 369 -12.46 7.62 4.89
N THR A 370 -11.33 7.33 5.53
CA THR A 370 -10.00 7.49 4.94
C THR A 370 -9.26 6.17 4.98
N THR A 371 -8.64 5.79 3.86
CA THR A 371 -7.79 4.60 3.76
C THR A 371 -6.37 5.03 3.42
N PHE A 372 -5.44 4.72 4.32
CA PHE A 372 -4.00 4.85 4.09
C PHE A 372 -3.42 3.48 3.73
N SER A 373 -2.68 3.41 2.63
CA SER A 373 -2.05 2.18 2.15
C SER A 373 -0.56 2.41 1.97
N MET A 374 0.26 1.51 2.49
CA MET A 374 1.70 1.56 2.37
C MET A 374 2.22 0.21 1.91
N THR A 375 2.96 0.19 0.80
CA THR A 375 3.51 -1.03 0.21
C THR A 375 5.02 -0.99 0.30
N LEU A 376 5.60 -2.05 0.86
CA LEU A 376 7.03 -2.33 0.88
C LEU A 376 7.34 -3.39 -0.17
N SER A 377 8.42 -3.21 -0.93
CA SER A 377 8.95 -4.23 -1.83
C SER A 377 10.48 -4.20 -1.85
N LYS A 378 11.11 -5.28 -2.31
CA LYS A 378 12.58 -5.35 -2.38
C LYS A 378 13.09 -4.54 -3.58
N ALA A 379 13.98 -3.58 -3.34
CA ALA A 379 14.58 -2.71 -4.36
C ALA A 379 15.95 -3.22 -4.84
N GLY A 380 16.08 -4.52 -5.08
CA GLY A 380 17.37 -5.18 -5.36
C GLY A 380 18.39 -4.89 -4.25
N ASN A 381 19.62 -4.52 -4.61
CA ASN A 381 20.68 -4.17 -3.66
C ASN A 381 20.48 -2.79 -3.00
N ARG A 382 19.44 -2.03 -3.37
CA ARG A 382 19.16 -0.68 -2.86
C ARG A 382 18.29 -0.68 -1.59
N GLY A 383 18.05 -1.85 -1.00
CA GLY A 383 17.24 -2.01 0.20
C GLY A 383 15.75 -2.22 -0.13
N VAL A 384 14.89 -1.41 0.48
CA VAL A 384 13.43 -1.52 0.39
C VAL A 384 12.86 -0.32 -0.34
N ALA A 385 11.98 -0.55 -1.32
CA ALA A 385 11.15 0.47 -1.93
C ALA A 385 9.87 0.67 -1.11
N LEU A 386 9.47 1.93 -0.94
CA LEU A 386 8.29 2.33 -0.17
C LEU A 386 7.34 3.14 -1.06
N THR A 387 6.11 2.65 -1.21
CA THR A 387 5.03 3.37 -1.93
C THR A 387 3.88 3.62 -0.98
N GLY A 388 3.24 4.80 -1.07
CA GLY A 388 2.14 5.19 -0.20
C GLY A 388 0.95 5.76 -0.97
N HIS A 389 -0.26 5.38 -0.60
CA HIS A 389 -1.49 5.89 -1.18
C HIS A 389 -2.46 6.32 -0.08
N ILE A 390 -3.25 7.35 -0.37
CA ILE A 390 -4.31 7.84 0.51
C ILE A 390 -5.60 7.92 -0.31
N ARG A 391 -6.61 7.14 0.07
CA ARG A 391 -7.95 7.24 -0.50
C ARG A 391 -8.88 7.90 0.50
N VAL A 392 -9.55 8.96 0.05
CA VAL A 392 -10.62 9.63 0.78
C VAL A 392 -11.94 9.18 0.17
N THR A 393 -12.89 8.80 1.02
CA THR A 393 -14.24 8.40 0.62
C THR A 393 -15.26 9.35 1.24
N ALA A 394 -16.13 9.92 0.41
CA ALA A 394 -17.19 10.86 0.78
C ALA A 394 -18.56 10.38 0.24
N ARG A 395 -19.65 11.02 0.68
CA ARG A 395 -21.01 10.74 0.18
C ARG A 395 -21.40 11.56 -1.04
N GLY A 396 -20.61 12.57 -1.39
CA GLY A 396 -20.83 13.41 -2.56
C GLY A 396 -19.54 14.03 -3.08
N ASP A 397 -19.58 14.51 -4.32
CA ASP A 397 -18.42 15.07 -5.02
C ASP A 397 -17.95 16.40 -4.40
N ASP A 398 -18.89 17.24 -3.94
CA ASP A 398 -18.56 18.53 -3.31
C ASP A 398 -17.84 18.35 -1.97
N GLU A 399 -18.32 17.45 -1.12
CA GLU A 399 -17.67 17.05 0.14
C GLU A 399 -16.27 16.52 -0.13
N LEU A 400 -16.13 15.64 -1.14
CA LEU A 400 -14.84 15.09 -1.54
C LEU A 400 -13.85 16.16 -1.99
N GLY A 401 -14.33 17.17 -2.74
CA GLY A 401 -13.52 18.30 -3.16
C GLY A 401 -13.04 19.17 -2.00
N GLN A 402 -13.88 19.40 -0.99
CA GLN A 402 -13.54 20.15 0.22
C GLN A 402 -12.50 19.40 1.07
N VAL A 403 -12.76 18.13 1.39
CA VAL A 403 -11.86 17.29 2.19
C VAL A 403 -10.54 17.04 1.45
N GLY A 404 -10.56 16.90 0.12
CA GLY A 404 -9.35 16.81 -0.69
C GLY A 404 -8.41 18.01 -0.50
N ARG A 405 -8.95 19.23 -0.48
CA ARG A 405 -8.14 20.44 -0.21
C ARG A 405 -7.62 20.50 1.22
N GLU A 406 -8.35 19.94 2.18
CA GLU A 406 -7.87 19.81 3.56
C GLU A 406 -6.73 18.80 3.67
N LEU A 407 -6.86 17.63 3.04
CA LEU A 407 -5.79 16.64 2.95
C LEU A 407 -4.52 17.21 2.33
N GLU A 408 -4.63 17.95 1.22
CA GLU A 408 -3.49 18.59 0.55
C GLU A 408 -2.81 19.64 1.46
N ARG A 409 -3.59 20.41 2.23
CA ARG A 409 -3.07 21.38 3.22
C ARG A 409 -2.34 20.66 4.36
N THR A 410 -2.95 19.62 4.93
CA THR A 410 -2.36 18.80 6.00
C THR A 410 -1.07 18.12 5.54
N ALA A 411 -1.03 17.59 4.32
CA ALA A 411 0.17 17.00 3.74
C ALA A 411 1.27 18.03 3.53
N SER A 412 0.94 19.21 3.01
CA SER A 412 1.89 20.31 2.84
C SER A 412 2.50 20.74 4.17
N ALA A 413 1.70 20.86 5.23
CA ALA A 413 2.16 21.16 6.58
C ALA A 413 3.10 20.08 7.15
N ALA A 414 2.86 18.81 6.81
CA ALA A 414 3.70 17.67 7.18
C ALA A 414 4.89 17.44 6.22
N LYS A 415 5.12 18.34 5.24
CA LYS A 415 6.16 18.21 4.19
C LYS A 415 6.03 16.94 3.33
N VAL A 416 4.81 16.41 3.21
CA VAL A 416 4.47 15.26 2.37
C VAL A 416 4.01 15.75 1.01
N GLY A 417 4.59 15.21 -0.06
CA GLY A 417 4.12 15.47 -1.42
C GLY A 417 2.95 14.54 -1.75
N LEU A 418 1.79 15.09 -2.06
CA LEU A 418 0.64 14.33 -2.57
C LEU A 418 0.35 14.70 -4.03
N VAL A 419 0.01 13.69 -4.82
CA VAL A 419 -0.44 13.84 -6.21
C VAL A 419 -1.74 13.07 -6.36
N ARG A 420 -2.83 13.77 -6.71
CA ARG A 420 -4.09 13.10 -7.04
C ARG A 420 -3.92 12.27 -8.31
N LEU A 421 -4.42 11.05 -8.29
CA LEU A 421 -4.33 10.08 -9.38
C LEU A 421 -5.37 10.38 -10.48
N ASP A 422 -5.32 11.56 -11.07
CA ASP A 422 -6.24 11.96 -12.14
C ASP A 422 -6.16 10.98 -13.31
N ARG A 423 -7.29 10.38 -13.70
CA ARG A 423 -7.47 9.33 -14.72
C ARG A 423 -6.85 7.99 -14.34
N GLU A 424 -6.52 7.80 -13.07
CA GLU A 424 -5.93 6.57 -12.53
C GLU A 424 -6.58 6.22 -11.18
N GLN A 425 -7.89 6.50 -11.06
CA GLN A 425 -8.61 6.35 -9.81
C GLN A 425 -8.92 4.88 -9.50
N VAL A 426 -9.18 4.05 -10.51
CA VAL A 426 -9.34 2.60 -10.32
C VAL A 426 -8.02 1.94 -9.88
N PRO A 427 -6.87 2.16 -10.57
CA PRO A 427 -5.57 1.68 -10.07
C PRO A 427 -5.26 2.16 -8.65
N GLY A 428 -5.52 3.44 -8.35
CA GLY A 428 -5.38 3.98 -6.99
C GLY A 428 -6.29 3.29 -5.97
N ALA A 429 -7.53 3.00 -6.36
CA ALA A 429 -8.47 2.28 -5.52
C ALA A 429 -7.98 0.86 -5.22
N LEU A 430 -7.52 0.11 -6.23
CA LEU A 430 -6.95 -1.23 -6.04
C LEU A 430 -5.68 -1.19 -5.16
N ALA A 431 -4.82 -0.20 -5.36
CA ALA A 431 -3.62 0.02 -4.53
C ALA A 431 -3.93 0.41 -3.07
N THR A 432 -5.19 0.68 -2.73
CA THR A 432 -5.66 0.97 -1.36
C THR A 432 -6.57 -0.12 -0.80
N LEU A 433 -6.86 -1.18 -1.56
CA LEU A 433 -7.44 -2.42 -1.03
C LEU A 433 -6.31 -3.34 -0.52
N PRO A 434 -6.58 -4.24 0.45
CA PRO A 434 -5.62 -5.21 0.96
C PRO A 434 -5.35 -6.33 -0.07
N LEU A 435 -4.68 -5.98 -1.18
CA LEU A 435 -4.38 -6.87 -2.30
C LEU A 435 -2.88 -7.17 -2.46
N GLY A 436 -2.04 -6.61 -1.58
CA GLY A 436 -0.59 -6.76 -1.59
C GLY A 436 0.14 -5.62 -2.30
N GLY A 437 -0.57 -4.63 -2.84
CA GLY A 437 -0.02 -3.48 -3.55
C GLY A 437 0.47 -3.81 -4.96
N THR A 438 0.69 -2.77 -5.76
CA THR A 438 0.99 -2.77 -7.22
C THR A 438 -0.16 -3.23 -8.12
N TYR A 439 -0.79 -2.24 -8.78
CA TYR A 439 -1.65 -2.33 -9.97
C TYR A 439 -1.44 -1.09 -10.84
#